data_AF-A0A506U0C5-F1
#
_entry.id   AF-A0A506U0C5-F1
#
_cell.length_a   1.000
_cell.length_b   1.000
_cell.length_c   1.000
_cell.angle_alpha   90.00
_cell.angle_beta   90.00
_cell.angle_gamma   90.00
#
_symmetry.space_group_name_H-M   'P 1'
#
loop_
_entity.id
_entity.type
_entity.pdbx_description
1 polymer ?
#
loop_
_entity_poly.entity_id
_entity_poly.type
_entity_poly.pdbx_seq_one_letter_code
_entity_poly.pdbx_strand_id
1 'polypeptide(L)' 'MFLDLKNYDPPPEPWHPEPQKKGLSPRGEKVLLWLLFLNFLMLLIAPIGGATIVQGIIAIFQ' A
#
# COMPACT_ATOMS: atom_id res chain seq x y z
N MET A 1 -39.43 -43.98 12.34
CA MET A 1 -38.30 -43.86 13.31
C MET A 1 -38.04 -42.38 13.53
N PHE A 2 -37.87 -41.96 14.79
CA PHE A 2 -37.39 -40.62 15.16
C PHE A 2 -35.87 -40.59 14.94
N LEU A 3 -35.35 -39.57 14.24
CA LEU A 3 -33.92 -39.33 14.07
C LEU A 3 -33.38 -38.66 15.35
N ASP A 4 -32.54 -39.38 16.11
CA ASP A 4 -31.88 -38.85 17.30
C ASP A 4 -30.70 -37.95 16.88
N LEU A 5 -30.93 -36.64 16.93
CA LEU A 5 -30.00 -35.60 16.48
C LEU A 5 -28.96 -35.24 17.55
N LYS A 6 -28.96 -35.90 18.72
CA LYS A 6 -28.07 -35.55 19.84
C LYS A 6 -26.57 -35.68 19.53
N ASN A 7 -26.20 -36.42 18.49
CA ASN A 7 -24.81 -36.59 18.04
C ASN A 7 -24.59 -36.13 16.59
N TYR A 8 -25.46 -35.27 16.06
CA TYR A 8 -25.27 -34.72 14.72
C TYR A 8 -24.37 -33.49 14.80
N ASP A 9 -23.07 -33.69 14.70
CA ASP A 9 -22.14 -32.60 14.40
C ASP A 9 -22.28 -32.25 12.91
N PRO A 10 -22.61 -30.99 12.55
CA PRO A 10 -22.61 -30.59 11.16
C PRO A 10 -21.20 -30.78 10.57
N PRO A 11 -21.10 -31.22 9.30
CA PRO A 11 -19.79 -31.39 8.67
C PRO A 11 -19.01 -30.07 8.73
N PRO A 12 -17.70 -30.10 9.03
CA PRO A 12 -16.89 -28.91 9.12
C PRO A 12 -16.98 -28.11 7.82
N GLU A 13 -17.11 -26.78 7.94
CA GLU A 13 -17.16 -25.90 6.79
C GLU A 13 -15.94 -26.14 5.88
N PRO A 14 -16.13 -26.15 4.54
CA PRO A 14 -15.02 -26.29 3.62
C PRO A 14 -14.00 -25.19 3.90
N TRP A 15 -12.73 -25.59 4.08
CA TRP A 15 -11.62 -24.66 4.18
C TRP A 15 -11.60 -23.79 2.92
N HIS A 16 -12.02 -22.53 3.04
CA HIS A 16 -11.84 -21.54 1.99
C HIS A 16 -10.38 -21.07 2.06
N PRO A 17 -9.55 -21.34 1.04
CA PRO A 17 -8.22 -20.76 1.00
C PRO A 17 -8.38 -19.24 0.98
N GLU A 18 -7.76 -18.54 1.94
CA GLU A 18 -7.70 -17.08 1.91
C GLU A 18 -7.18 -16.63 0.54
N PRO A 19 -7.76 -15.57 -0.07
CA PRO A 19 -7.31 -15.11 -1.36
C PRO A 19 -5.82 -14.80 -1.27
N GLN A 20 -4.99 -15.58 -1.97
CA GLN A 20 -3.56 -15.34 -2.03
C GLN A 20 -3.36 -13.91 -2.51
N LYS A 21 -2.75 -13.07 -1.65
CA LYS A 21 -2.41 -11.70 -2.01
C LYS A 21 -1.52 -11.78 -3.26
N LYS A 22 -2.07 -11.40 -4.41
CA LYS A 22 -1.32 -11.40 -5.66
C LYS A 22 -0.11 -10.49 -5.45
N GLY A 23 1.09 -11.07 -5.45
CA GLY A 23 2.33 -10.31 -5.41
C GLY A 23 2.34 -9.27 -6.52
N LEU A 24 3.03 -8.15 -6.30
CA LEU A 24 3.21 -7.15 -7.34
C LEU A 24 3.82 -7.81 -8.58
N SER A 25 3.29 -7.50 -9.77
CA SER A 25 3.93 -7.96 -11.00
C SER A 25 5.36 -7.40 -11.08
N PRO A 26 6.31 -8.07 -11.76
CA PRO A 26 7.69 -7.59 -11.86
C PRO A 26 7.80 -6.15 -12.40
N ARG A 27 6.84 -5.73 -13.24
CA ARG A 27 6.74 -4.35 -13.73
C ARG A 27 6.26 -3.39 -12.63
N GLY A 28 5.29 -3.81 -11.82
CA GLY A 28 4.79 -3.04 -10.68
C GLY A 28 5.87 -2.81 -9.63
N GLU A 29 6.68 -3.82 -9.32
CA GLU A 29 7.80 -3.70 -8.38
C GLU A 29 8.86 -2.70 -8.87
N LYS A 30 9.23 -2.75 -10.16
CA LYS A 30 10.16 -1.78 -10.76
C LYS A 30 9.65 -0.35 -10.70
N VAL A 31 8.36 -0.13 -10.98
CA VAL A 31 7.73 1.20 -10.89
C VAL A 31 7.72 1.69 -9.45
N LEU A 32 7.38 0.82 -8.51
CA LEU A 32 7.32 1.15 -7.08
C LEU A 32 8.70 1.53 -6.54
N LEU A 33 9.75 0.79 -6.91
CA LEU A 33 11.14 1.12 -6.59
C LEU A 33 11.56 2.48 -7.17
N TRP A 34 11.16 2.78 -8.41
CA TRP A 34 11.45 4.07 -9.04
C TRP A 34 10.75 5.23 -8.33
N LEU A 35 9.47 5.07 -7.97
CA LEU A 35 8.73 6.07 -7.20
C LEU A 35 9.38 6.31 -5.85
N LEU A 36 9.78 5.25 -5.14
CA LEU A 36 10.44 5.35 -3.85
C LEU A 36 11.75 6.13 -3.99
N PHE A 37 12.59 5.75 -4.96
CA PHE A 37 13.86 6.42 -5.23
C PHE A 37 13.68 7.90 -5.56
N LEU A 38 12.75 8.22 -6.46
CA LEU A 38 12.46 9.60 -6.85
C LEU A 38 11.92 10.41 -5.67
N ASN A 39 11.11 9.81 -4.79
CA ASN A 39 10.65 10.47 -3.57
C ASN A 39 11.82 10.80 -2.61
N PHE A 40 12.72 9.85 -2.38
CA PHE A 40 13.93 10.09 -1.57
C PHE A 40 14.83 11.17 -2.18
N LEU A 41 14.99 11.17 -3.51
CA LEU A 41 15.75 12.21 -4.19
C LEU A 41 15.08 13.58 -4.05
N MET A 42 13.75 13.64 -4.19
CA MET A 42 13.00 14.87 -3.96
C MET A 42 13.12 15.37 -2.53
N LEU A 43 13.23 14.51 -1.52
CA LEU A 43 13.46 14.96 -0.14
C LEU A 43 14.80 15.71 0.03
N LEU A 44 15.80 15.44 -0.81
CA LEU A 44 17.07 16.17 -0.81
C LEU A 44 17.02 17.45 -1.65
N ILE A 45 16.26 17.44 -2.74
CA ILE A 45 16.10 18.59 -3.65
C ILE A 45 15.10 19.61 -3.10
N ALA A 46 14.06 19.16 -2.40
CA ALA A 46 12.99 19.99 -1.87
C ALA A 46 13.46 21.05 -0.86
N PRO A 47 14.46 20.85 0.01
CA PRO A 47 15.05 21.92 0.81
C PRO A 47 15.64 23.05 -0.04
N ILE A 48 16.29 22.71 -1.14
CA ILE A 48 16.92 23.69 -2.05
C ILE A 48 15.82 24.43 -2.83
N GLY A 49 14.96 23.69 -3.55
CA GLY A 49 13.89 24.28 -4.35
C GLY A 49 12.81 24.96 -3.49
N GLY A 50 12.48 24.37 -2.35
CA GLY A 50 11.52 24.90 -1.38
C GLY A 50 12.01 26.19 -0.75
N ALA A 51 13.29 26.29 -0.36
CA ALA A 51 13.86 27.56 0.10
C ALA A 51 13.76 28.64 -0.97
N THR A 52 14.03 28.32 -2.24
CA THR A 52 13.89 29.26 -3.35
C THR A 52 12.45 29.73 -3.55
N ILE A 53 11.46 28.82 -3.49
CA ILE A 53 10.04 29.19 -3.61
C ILE A 53 9.62 30.07 -2.43
N VAL A 54 9.99 29.70 -1.20
CA VAL A 54 9.68 30.50 0.00
C VAL A 54 10.32 31.88 -0.08
N GLN A 55 11.59 31.97 -0.49
CA GLN A 55 12.27 33.26 -0.72
C GLN A 55 11.55 34.08 -1.79
N GLY A 56 11.16 33.47 -2.90
CA GLY A 56 10.42 34.15 -3.97
C GLY A 56 9.08 34.69 -3.50
N ILE A 57 8.34 33.91 -2.70
CA ILE A 57 7.08 34.36 -2.10
C ILE A 57 7.33 35.53 -1.15
N ILE A 58 8.31 35.44 -0.26
CA ILE A 58 8.66 36.53 0.67
C ILE A 58 9.01 37.80 -0.11
N ALA A 59 9.80 37.70 -1.19
CA ALA A 59 10.23 38.83 -2.00
C ALA A 59 9.09 39.55 -2.73
N ILE A 60 7.94 38.90 -2.93
CA ILE A 60 6.74 39.55 -3.52
C ILE A 60 6.03 40.46 -2.51
N PHE A 61 6.17 40.18 -1.21
CA PHE A 61 5.52 40.93 -0.13
C PHE A 61 6.45 41.91 0.60
N GLN A 62 7.70 42.04 0.12
CA GLN A 62 8.69 43.02 0.57
C GLN A 62 8.76 44.20 -0.40
#